data_AF-A0A4Y2XCZ2-F1
#
_entry.id   AF-A0A4Y2XCZ2-F1
#
_cell.length_a   1.000
_cell.length_b   1.000
_cell.length_c   1.000
_cell.angle_alpha   90.00
_cell.angle_beta   90.00
_cell.angle_gamma   90.00
#
_symmetry.space_group_name_H-M   'P 1'
#
loop_
_entity.id
_entity.type
_entity.pdbx_description
1 polymer ?
#
loop_
_entity_poly.entity_id
_entity_poly.type
_entity_poly.pdbx_seq_one_letter_code
_entity_poly.pdbx_strand_id
1 'polypeptide(L)'
;MYGPCGIDNPGAPCMEAGQCKKMFPKEFQTETTMNVSGYLLYRRRPSGDTAFVGGREMDNRFVVPYNPYPLLKYNTHINVEVCTSLECGEIYL
;
A
#
# COMPACT_ATOMS: atom_id res chain seq x y z
N MET A 1 8.44 -2.07 -3.86
CA MET A 1 8.10 -0.75 -3.27
C MET A 1 7.18 -0.02 -4.24
N TYR A 2 6.18 0.68 -3.75
CA TYR A 2 5.33 1.51 -4.60
C TYR A 2 6.12 2.75 -5.06
N GLY A 3 5.99 3.12 -6.33
CA GLY A 3 6.66 4.31 -6.87
C GLY A 3 6.06 5.61 -6.32
N PRO A 4 6.74 6.75 -6.51
CA PRO A 4 6.19 8.04 -6.14
C PRO A 4 4.86 8.29 -6.89
N CYS A 5 3.89 8.82 -6.16
CA CYS A 5 2.56 9.21 -6.63
C CYS A 5 2.05 10.39 -5.78
N GLY A 6 0.87 10.91 -6.09
CA GLY A 6 0.32 12.06 -5.37
C GLY A 6 0.99 13.35 -5.82
N ILE A 7 1.25 14.24 -4.86
CA ILE A 7 2.01 15.48 -5.08
C ILE A 7 3.38 15.18 -5.67
N ASP A 8 3.95 14.04 -5.31
CA ASP A 8 5.27 13.66 -5.76
C ASP A 8 5.31 13.27 -7.24
N ASN A 9 4.24 12.65 -7.74
CA ASN A 9 4.13 12.33 -9.15
C ASN A 9 2.66 12.34 -9.58
N PRO A 10 2.13 13.53 -9.94
CA PRO A 10 0.73 13.67 -10.34
C PRO A 10 0.40 12.92 -11.63
N GLY A 11 1.41 12.63 -12.47
CA GLY A 11 1.27 11.86 -13.71
C GLY A 11 1.40 10.35 -13.53
N ALA A 12 1.50 9.85 -12.29
CA ALA A 12 1.58 8.40 -12.07
C ALA A 12 0.29 7.71 -12.57
N PRO A 13 0.37 6.51 -13.16
CA PRO A 13 -0.78 5.82 -13.74
C PRO A 13 -1.86 5.44 -12.72
N CYS A 14 -1.52 5.48 -11.43
CA CYS A 14 -2.46 5.24 -10.33
C CYS A 14 -3.22 6.47 -9.85
N MET A 15 -2.95 7.65 -10.42
CA MET A 15 -3.60 8.90 -10.02
C MET A 15 -4.96 9.01 -10.69
N GLU A 16 -5.98 9.28 -9.90
CA GLU A 16 -7.36 9.50 -10.34
C GLU A 16 -7.96 10.65 -9.52
N ALA A 17 -8.55 11.64 -10.18
CA ALA A 17 -9.09 12.85 -9.52
C ALA A 17 -8.13 13.54 -8.52
N GLY A 18 -6.82 13.53 -8.80
CA GLY A 18 -5.80 14.15 -7.95
C GLY A 18 -5.39 13.31 -6.72
N GLN A 19 -5.91 12.11 -6.55
CA GLN A 19 -5.56 11.19 -5.47
C GLN A 19 -5.02 9.87 -6.03
N CYS A 20 -4.13 9.21 -5.27
CA CYS A 20 -3.71 7.87 -5.62
C CYS A 20 -4.86 6.90 -5.34
N LYS A 21 -5.35 6.20 -6.38
CA LYS A 21 -6.41 5.20 -6.28
C LYS A 21 -6.10 4.09 -5.25
N LYS A 22 -4.83 3.76 -5.09
CA LYS A 22 -4.33 2.78 -4.11
C LYS A 22 -4.09 3.38 -2.71
N MET A 23 -4.36 4.67 -2.54
CA MET A 23 -4.21 5.44 -1.30
C MET A 23 -2.76 5.40 -0.76
N PHE A 24 -1.78 5.61 -1.63
CA PHE A 24 -0.39 5.83 -1.22
C PHE A 24 -0.06 7.33 -1.12
N PRO A 25 0.81 7.74 -0.16
CA PRO A 25 1.38 6.93 0.91
C PRO A 25 0.33 6.46 1.93
N LYS A 26 0.46 5.23 2.44
CA LYS A 26 -0.42 4.71 3.49
C LYS A 26 -0.06 5.37 4.82
N GLU A 27 -1.05 5.72 5.63
CA GLU A 27 -0.81 6.26 6.95
C GLU A 27 -0.16 5.22 7.89
N PHE A 28 0.55 5.72 8.90
CA PHE A 28 1.02 4.87 9.99
C PHE A 28 -0.16 4.43 10.85
N GLN A 29 -0.13 3.16 11.23
CA GLN A 29 -1.18 2.51 12.01
C GLN A 29 -0.51 1.66 13.09
N THR A 30 -0.90 1.84 14.35
CA THR A 30 -0.32 1.11 15.49
C THR A 30 -0.82 -0.33 15.57
N GLU A 31 -1.99 -0.60 15.01
CA GLU A 31 -2.68 -1.89 14.99
C GLU A 31 -3.40 -2.11 13.65
N THR A 32 -3.81 -3.35 13.39
CA THR A 32 -4.59 -3.67 12.19
C THR A 32 -6.07 -3.44 12.50
N THR A 33 -6.72 -2.53 11.79
CA THR A 33 -8.14 -2.18 11.98
C THR A 33 -8.94 -2.41 10.71
N MET A 34 -10.27 -2.36 10.79
CA MET A 34 -11.16 -2.41 9.63
C MET A 34 -11.62 -1.00 9.31
N ASN A 35 -11.56 -0.59 8.03
CA ASN A 35 -12.14 0.68 7.61
C ASN A 35 -13.66 0.59 7.46
N VAL A 36 -14.32 1.74 7.26
CA VAL A 36 -15.77 1.83 7.08
C VAL A 36 -16.26 1.02 5.88
N SER A 37 -15.42 0.83 4.86
CA SER A 37 -15.70 0.04 3.66
C SER A 37 -15.41 -1.45 3.83
N GLY A 38 -15.05 -1.92 5.03
CA GLY A 38 -14.80 -3.33 5.36
C GLY A 38 -13.46 -3.91 4.90
N TYR A 39 -12.52 -3.06 4.48
CA TYR A 39 -11.13 -3.44 4.19
C TYR A 39 -10.26 -3.35 5.43
N LEU A 40 -9.26 -4.23 5.55
CA LEU A 40 -8.25 -4.12 6.61
C LEU A 40 -7.24 -3.00 6.32
N LEU A 41 -7.06 -2.12 7.30
CA LEU A 41 -5.93 -1.21 7.42
C LEU A 41 -4.85 -1.90 8.24
N TYR A 42 -3.81 -2.41 7.58
CA TYR A 42 -2.73 -3.11 8.27
C TYR A 42 -1.91 -2.19 9.17
N ARG A 43 -1.49 -2.74 10.32
CA ARG A 43 -0.48 -2.12 11.19
C ARG A 43 0.76 -1.72 10.39
N ARG A 44 1.15 -0.45 10.48
CA ARG A 44 2.33 0.12 9.85
C ARG A 44 3.04 1.06 10.82
N ARG A 45 4.18 0.65 11.35
CA ARG A 45 4.99 1.45 12.29
C ARG A 45 6.07 2.22 11.52
N PRO A 46 6.42 3.45 11.89
CA PRO A 46 7.62 4.10 11.34
C PRO A 46 8.84 3.27 11.73
N SER A 47 9.51 2.67 10.74
CA SER A 47 10.70 1.83 11.00
C SER A 47 11.99 2.64 11.06
N GLY A 48 11.98 3.86 10.52
CA GLY A 48 13.17 4.68 10.33
C GLY A 48 13.94 4.35 9.05
N ASP A 49 13.59 3.26 8.37
CA ASP A 49 14.20 2.88 7.10
C ASP A 49 13.62 3.69 5.94
N THR A 50 14.49 4.19 5.08
CA THR A 50 14.13 4.90 3.85
C THR A 50 14.86 4.32 2.64
N ALA A 51 14.30 4.53 1.46
CA ALA A 51 14.90 4.18 0.19
C ALA A 51 14.71 5.31 -0.83
N PHE A 52 15.72 5.55 -1.66
CA PHE A 52 15.61 6.50 -2.77
C PHE A 52 14.96 5.83 -3.98
N VAL A 53 13.77 6.29 -4.38
CA VAL A 53 13.01 5.79 -5.53
C VAL A 53 12.53 6.97 -6.37
N GLY A 54 12.85 6.98 -7.67
CA GLY A 54 12.43 8.05 -8.58
C GLY A 54 12.94 9.44 -8.17
N GLY A 55 14.13 9.53 -7.57
CA GLY A 55 14.73 10.78 -7.11
C GLY A 55 14.17 11.32 -5.79
N ARG A 56 13.32 10.55 -5.09
CA ARG A 56 12.79 10.92 -3.78
C ARG A 56 13.14 9.89 -2.72
N GLU A 57 13.36 10.38 -1.50
CA GLU A 57 13.45 9.54 -0.32
C GLU A 57 12.04 9.11 0.12
N MET A 58 11.85 7.81 0.25
CA MET A 58 10.55 7.22 0.55
C MET A 58 10.69 6.25 1.71
N ASP A 59 9.78 6.33 2.67
CA ASP A 59 9.75 5.45 3.83
C ASP A 59 8.82 4.26 3.61
N ASN A 60 8.63 3.47 4.67
CA ASN A 60 7.81 2.29 4.62
C ASN A 60 6.30 2.57 4.42
N ARG A 61 5.82 3.81 4.31
CA ARG A 61 4.43 4.14 3.90
C ARG A 61 4.13 3.79 2.45
N PHE A 62 5.16 3.64 1.63
CA PHE A 62 5.06 3.24 0.23
C PHE A 62 5.29 1.75 -0.01
N VAL A 63 5.44 0.97 1.06
CA VAL A 63 5.64 -0.49 0.95
C VAL A 63 4.28 -1.19 0.87
N VAL A 64 4.08 -1.95 -0.19
CA VAL A 64 2.97 -2.91 -0.29
C VAL A 64 3.29 -4.09 0.64
N PRO A 65 2.40 -4.44 1.59
CA PRO A 65 2.61 -5.62 2.42
C PRO A 65 2.76 -6.87 1.55
N TYR A 66 3.60 -7.81 2.00
CA TYR A 66 3.74 -9.12 1.36
C TYR A 66 3.74 -10.21 2.41
N ASN A 67 3.36 -11.41 1.99
CA ASN A 67 3.52 -12.60 2.81
C ASN A 67 4.83 -13.31 2.43
N PRO A 68 5.75 -13.55 3.37
CA PRO A 68 7.03 -14.19 3.07
C PRO A 68 6.88 -15.63 2.56
N TYR A 69 5.82 -16.34 2.96
CA TYR A 69 5.60 -17.72 2.51
C TYR A 69 5.41 -17.84 0.98
N PRO A 70 4.43 -17.16 0.34
CA PRO A 70 4.30 -17.19 -1.12
C PRO A 70 5.47 -16.52 -1.83
N LEU A 71 6.10 -15.48 -1.24
CA LEU A 71 7.29 -14.86 -1.81
C LEU A 71 8.41 -15.88 -2.00
N LEU A 72 8.73 -16.64 -0.94
CA LEU A 72 9.77 -17.67 -0.99
C LEU A 72 9.37 -18.86 -1.85
N LYS A 73 8.10 -19.26 -1.81
CA LYS A 73 7.61 -20.43 -2.55
C LYS A 73 7.56 -20.22 -4.07
N TYR A 74 7.18 -19.03 -4.51
CA TYR A 74 6.93 -18.73 -5.93
C TYR A 74 7.91 -17.69 -6.51
N ASN A 75 8.87 -17.20 -5.71
CA ASN A 75 9.80 -16.14 -6.09
C ASN A 75 9.10 -14.91 -6.69
N THR A 76 7.93 -14.55 -6.15
CA THR A 76 7.10 -13.46 -6.66
C THR A 76 6.39 -12.72 -5.54
N HIS A 77 6.22 -11.41 -5.71
CA HIS A 77 5.63 -10.55 -4.70
C HIS A 77 4.10 -10.61 -4.77
N ILE A 78 3.50 -11.51 -3.99
CA ILE A 78 2.04 -11.66 -3.90
C ILE A 78 1.49 -10.77 -2.77
N ASN A 79 0.61 -9.84 -3.13
CA ASN A 79 -0.20 -9.10 -2.17
C ASN A 79 -1.36 -9.98 -1.72
N VAL A 80 -1.59 -10.08 -0.40
CA VAL A 80 -2.71 -10.84 0.17
C VAL A 80 -3.58 -9.85 0.92
N GLU A 81 -4.81 -9.67 0.43
CA GLU A 81 -5.80 -8.80 1.05
C GLU A 81 -6.87 -9.67 1.71
N VAL A 82 -7.18 -9.37 2.97
CA VAL A 82 -8.26 -10.03 3.69
C VAL A 82 -9.47 -9.10 3.65
N CYS A 83 -10.49 -9.51 2.91
CA CYS A 83 -11.82 -8.90 2.91
C CYS A 83 -12.69 -9.61 3.95
N THR A 84 -13.27 -8.86 4.87
CA THR A 84 -14.18 -9.41 5.90
C THR A 84 -15.65 -9.03 5.68
N SER A 85 -15.95 -8.16 4.73
CA SER A 85 -17.32 -7.70 4.41
C SER A 85 -17.72 -8.05 2.97
N LEU A 86 -19.03 -8.19 2.72
CA LEU A 86 -19.59 -8.41 1.38
C LEU A 86 -19.56 -7.13 0.50
N GLU A 87 -19.25 -5.98 1.08
CA GLU A 87 -19.10 -4.69 0.38
C GLU A 87 -17.68 -4.46 -0.15
N CYS A 88 -16.75 -5.41 0.09
CA CYS A 88 -15.38 -5.45 -0.43
C CYS A 88 -15.36 -5.78 -1.95
N GLY A 89 -16.16 -5.09 -2.76
CA GLY A 89 -16.40 -5.41 -4.17
C GLY A 89 -15.50 -4.68 -5.17
N GLU A 90 -14.91 -3.55 -4.80
CA GLU A 90 -14.01 -2.78 -5.68
C GLU A 90 -12.55 -2.99 -5.28
N ILE A 91 -12.00 -4.13 -5.71
CA ILE A 91 -10.55 -4.34 -5.68
C ILE A 91 -9.94 -3.40 -6.72
N TYR A 92 -9.42 -2.26 -6.26
CA TYR A 92 -8.60 -1.38 -7.11
C TYR A 92 -7.21 -2.02 -7.34
N LEU A 93 -7.17 -3.00 -8.25
CA LEU A 93 -5.93 -3.52 -8.85
C LEU A 93 -5.17 -2.42 -9.61
#